data_AF-A0A5Q2TL75-F1
#
_entry.id   AF-A0A5Q2TL75-F1
#
_cell.length_a   1.000
_cell.length_b   1.000
_cell.length_c   1.000
_cell.angle_alpha   90.00
_cell.angle_beta   90.00
_cell.angle_gamma   90.00
#
_symmetry.space_group_name_H-M   'P 1'
#
loop_
_entity.id
_entity.type
_entity.pdbx_description
1 polymer ?
#
loop_
_entity_poly.entity_id
_entity_poly.type
_entity_poly.pdbx_seq_one_letter_code
_entity_poly.pdbx_strand_id
1 'polypeptide(L)'
;MYHIRKACIEDAKAIAEVHVHSWKATYQNLINELDLSNTTVEHRQIYWETILKLPRQQQPVTVIEEAGEIVGFISGGKERTDRFGYDGEIFAIYLLPTHQSKGLGKRLLKAFAEEMKELGYQSLLIWVLTNNPTHQFYLHFGAEKIEQEQTTIGHGTYQETAYGFVNIDLLLDKLITKGL
;
A
#
# COMPACT_ATOMS: atom_id res chain seq x y z
N MET A 1 -17.45 12.57 6.51
CA MET A 1 -16.23 13.32 6.17
C MET A 1 -15.05 12.38 6.37
N TYR A 2 -14.04 12.44 5.51
CA TYR A 2 -12.87 11.56 5.60
C TYR A 2 -11.68 12.25 6.26
N HIS A 3 -11.06 11.60 7.24
CA HIS A 3 -9.91 12.09 7.98
C HIS A 3 -8.69 11.21 7.73
N ILE A 4 -7.49 11.80 7.58
CA ILE A 4 -6.24 11.06 7.38
C ILE A 4 -5.33 11.34 8.57
N ARG A 5 -4.75 10.29 9.14
CA ARG A 5 -3.82 10.39 10.27
C ARG A 5 -2.84 9.25 10.28
N LYS A 6 -1.78 9.40 11.08
CA LYS A 6 -0.87 8.28 11.41
C LYS A 6 -1.65 7.24 12.22
N ALA A 7 -1.35 5.97 11.97
CA ALA A 7 -1.90 4.87 12.75
C ALA A 7 -1.26 4.83 14.15
N CYS A 8 -2.05 4.41 15.14
CA CYS A 8 -1.59 4.04 16.47
C CYS A 8 -1.82 2.54 16.72
N ILE A 9 -1.30 2.02 17.83
CA ILE A 9 -1.35 0.58 18.11
C ILE A 9 -2.78 0.04 18.22
N GLU A 10 -3.71 0.86 18.69
CA GLU A 10 -5.14 0.53 18.82
C GLU A 10 -5.79 0.28 17.45
N ASP A 11 -5.22 0.81 16.35
CA ASP A 11 -5.73 0.64 15.00
C ASP A 11 -5.39 -0.73 14.39
N ALA A 12 -4.49 -1.51 15.01
CA ALA A 12 -3.94 -2.73 14.40
C ALA A 12 -5.02 -3.71 13.93
N LYS A 13 -6.08 -3.88 14.73
CA LYS A 13 -7.21 -4.75 14.39
C LYS A 13 -8.00 -4.21 13.19
N ALA A 14 -8.35 -2.93 13.19
CA ALA A 14 -9.12 -2.32 12.10
C ALA A 14 -8.33 -2.34 10.78
N ILE A 15 -7.01 -2.08 10.83
CA ILE A 15 -6.12 -2.19 9.67
C ILE A 15 -6.07 -3.64 9.17
N ALA A 16 -6.01 -4.62 10.07
CA ALA A 16 -6.04 -6.03 9.70
C ALA A 16 -7.34 -6.42 8.99
N GLU A 17 -8.48 -5.94 9.48
CA GLU A 17 -9.78 -6.15 8.85
C GLU A 17 -9.81 -5.54 7.44
N VAL A 18 -9.43 -4.27 7.28
CA VAL A 18 -9.36 -3.63 5.95
C VAL A 18 -8.41 -4.38 5.02
N HIS A 19 -7.24 -4.79 5.52
CA HIS A 19 -6.26 -5.55 4.75
C HIS A 19 -6.87 -6.84 4.21
N VAL A 20 -7.44 -7.68 5.07
CA VAL A 20 -7.97 -9.00 4.69
C VAL A 20 -9.15 -8.86 3.73
N HIS A 21 -10.10 -7.95 4.01
CA HIS A 21 -11.26 -7.76 3.15
C HIS A 21 -10.86 -7.23 1.77
N SER A 22 -9.97 -6.24 1.72
CA SER A 22 -9.51 -5.66 0.46
C SER A 22 -8.65 -6.65 -0.33
N TRP A 23 -7.79 -7.42 0.36
CA TRP A 23 -6.98 -8.49 -0.24
C TRP A 23 -7.85 -9.53 -0.92
N LYS A 24 -8.83 -10.10 -0.19
CA LYS A 24 -9.73 -11.11 -0.75
C LYS A 24 -10.54 -10.57 -1.92
N ALA A 25 -11.11 -9.37 -1.79
CA ALA A 25 -11.89 -8.76 -2.87
C ALA A 25 -11.06 -8.47 -4.13
N THR A 26 -9.80 -8.02 -3.97
CA THR A 26 -8.91 -7.68 -5.08
C THR A 26 -8.38 -8.91 -5.80
N TYR A 27 -8.04 -9.96 -5.04
CA TYR A 27 -7.27 -11.09 -5.56
C TYR A 27 -8.06 -12.40 -5.74
N GLN A 28 -9.37 -12.43 -5.45
CA GLN A 28 -10.22 -13.63 -5.61
C GLN A 28 -10.15 -14.30 -7.00
N ASN A 29 -9.88 -13.53 -8.05
CA ASN A 29 -9.76 -14.04 -9.43
C ASN A 29 -8.30 -14.11 -9.93
N LEU A 30 -7.33 -13.76 -9.08
CA LEU A 30 -5.92 -13.63 -9.45
C LEU A 30 -5.03 -14.63 -8.68
N ILE A 31 -5.47 -15.04 -7.49
CA ILE A 31 -4.77 -15.95 -6.60
C ILE A 31 -5.67 -17.17 -6.34
N ASN A 32 -5.08 -18.35 -6.20
CA ASN A 32 -5.81 -19.55 -5.83
C ASN A 32 -6.52 -19.37 -4.47
N GLU A 33 -7.75 -19.87 -4.34
CA GLU A 33 -8.56 -19.74 -3.12
C GLU A 33 -7.83 -20.24 -1.87
N LEU A 34 -7.07 -21.34 -1.97
CA LEU A 34 -6.30 -21.89 -0.85
C LEU A 34 -5.26 -20.88 -0.36
N ASP A 35 -4.50 -20.29 -1.28
CA ASP A 35 -3.47 -19.30 -0.96
C ASP A 35 -4.07 -17.99 -0.44
N LEU A 36 -5.20 -17.58 -1.02
CA LEU A 36 -5.95 -16.40 -0.61
C LEU A 36 -6.49 -16.54 0.82
N SER A 37 -6.95 -17.75 1.18
CA SER A 37 -7.56 -18.06 2.48
C SER A 37 -6.56 -18.03 3.64
N ASN A 38 -5.26 -18.18 3.37
CA ASN A 38 -4.20 -18.14 4.37
C ASN A 38 -4.03 -16.76 5.03
N THR A 39 -4.53 -15.70 4.38
CA THR A 39 -4.54 -14.35 4.95
C THR A 39 -5.78 -14.14 5.83
N THR A 40 -5.60 -14.25 7.14
CA THR A 40 -6.65 -14.09 8.16
C THR A 40 -6.50 -12.79 8.95
N VAL A 41 -7.59 -12.35 9.59
CA VAL A 41 -7.60 -11.12 10.39
C VAL A 41 -6.70 -11.28 11.62
N GLU A 42 -6.70 -12.45 12.24
CA GLU A 42 -5.92 -12.75 13.44
C GLU A 42 -4.41 -12.65 13.15
N HIS A 43 -3.94 -13.28 12.07
CA HIS A 43 -2.54 -13.21 11.66
C HIS A 43 -2.14 -11.77 11.27
N ARG A 44 -3.02 -11.05 10.57
CA ARG A 44 -2.75 -9.67 10.17
C ARG A 44 -2.80 -8.70 11.35
N GLN A 45 -3.63 -8.94 12.35
CA GLN A 45 -3.65 -8.13 13.57
C GLN A 45 -2.32 -8.25 14.29
N ILE A 46 -1.83 -9.47 14.52
CA ILE A 46 -0.51 -9.69 15.15
C ILE A 46 0.60 -8.97 14.37
N TYR A 47 0.59 -9.12 13.04
CA TYR A 47 1.54 -8.42 12.17
C TYR A 47 1.48 -6.90 12.36
N TRP A 48 0.29 -6.29 12.27
CA TRP A 48 0.15 -4.84 12.42
C TRP A 48 0.46 -4.36 13.84
N GLU A 49 0.13 -5.14 14.86
CA GLU A 49 0.55 -4.83 16.23
C GLU A 49 2.08 -4.77 16.34
N THR A 50 2.81 -5.68 15.70
CA THR A 50 4.28 -5.65 15.67
C THR A 50 4.81 -4.39 14.97
N ILE A 51 4.26 -4.05 13.80
CA ILE A 51 4.65 -2.84 13.07
C ILE A 51 4.38 -1.58 13.91
N LEU A 52 3.21 -1.49 14.54
CA LEU A 52 2.77 -0.28 15.25
C LEU A 52 3.37 -0.15 16.66
N LYS A 53 3.82 -1.25 17.29
CA LYS A 53 4.52 -1.23 18.59
C LYS A 53 5.93 -0.64 18.51
N LEU A 54 6.54 -0.57 17.34
CA LEU A 54 7.93 -0.14 17.14
C LEU A 54 8.00 1.21 16.41
N PRO A 55 7.66 2.34 17.06
CA PRO A 55 7.63 3.66 16.44
C PRO A 55 9.01 4.18 15.96
N ARG A 56 10.09 3.42 16.16
CA ARG A 56 11.45 3.73 15.66
C ARG A 56 11.76 3.07 14.32
N GLN A 57 10.88 2.24 13.78
CA GLN A 57 11.10 1.67 12.44
C GLN A 57 10.71 2.71 11.40
N GLN A 58 11.53 2.85 10.36
CA GLN A 58 11.27 3.74 9.21
C GLN A 58 10.14 3.18 8.31
N GLN A 59 9.09 2.61 8.93
CA GLN A 59 7.93 2.04 8.26
C GLN A 59 6.65 2.80 8.68
N PRO A 60 6.43 4.03 8.17
CA PRO A 60 5.21 4.76 8.43
C PRO A 60 3.95 3.97 8.02
N VAL A 61 2.88 4.20 8.79
CA VAL A 61 1.54 3.67 8.52
C VAL A 61 0.55 4.82 8.65
N THR A 62 -0.15 5.12 7.56
CA THR A 62 -1.17 6.17 7.48
C THR A 62 -2.53 5.52 7.24
N VAL A 63 -3.55 5.93 7.98
CA VAL A 63 -4.94 5.46 7.83
C VAL A 63 -5.84 6.57 7.30
N ILE A 64 -6.93 6.17 6.66
CA ILE A 64 -8.06 7.05 6.35
C ILE A 64 -9.33 6.53 7.01
N GLU A 65 -10.03 7.44 7.69
CA GLU A 65 -11.22 7.16 8.48
C GLU A 65 -12.46 7.81 7.89
N GLU A 66 -13.61 7.17 8.08
CA GLU A 66 -14.94 7.74 7.86
C GLU A 66 -15.79 7.50 9.10
N ALA A 67 -16.29 8.58 9.72
CA ALA A 67 -17.13 8.51 10.91
C ALA A 67 -16.53 7.69 12.08
N GLY A 68 -15.19 7.72 12.21
CA GLY A 68 -14.45 7.01 13.27
C GLY A 68 -14.00 5.60 12.88
N GLU A 69 -14.42 5.08 11.72
CA GLU A 69 -14.04 3.76 11.24
C GLU A 69 -12.91 3.85 10.21
N ILE A 70 -11.89 3.00 10.32
CA ILE A 70 -10.80 2.93 9.34
C ILE A 70 -11.33 2.24 8.07
N VAL A 71 -11.25 2.93 6.94
CA VAL A 71 -11.74 2.44 5.64
C VAL A 71 -10.62 2.21 4.63
N GLY A 72 -9.39 2.56 4.98
CA GLY A 72 -8.20 2.37 4.17
C GLY A 72 -6.92 2.67 4.93
N PHE A 73 -5.80 2.19 4.39
CA PHE A 73 -4.48 2.47 4.92
C PHE A 73 -3.41 2.38 3.84
N ILE A 74 -2.25 2.93 4.14
CA ILE A 74 -1.01 2.76 3.38
C ILE A 74 0.14 2.56 4.36
N SER A 75 1.05 1.66 4.02
CA SER A 75 2.29 1.41 4.75
C SER A 75 3.43 1.21 3.77
N GLY A 76 4.62 1.61 4.18
CA GLY A 76 5.84 1.43 3.42
C GLY A 76 7.03 1.91 4.24
N GLY A 77 8.22 1.84 3.68
CA GLY A 77 9.46 2.20 4.36
C GLY A 77 10.65 2.07 3.43
N LYS A 78 11.82 1.72 3.96
CA LYS A 78 13.01 1.46 3.15
C LYS A 78 12.71 0.35 2.13
N GLU A 79 13.14 0.54 0.89
CA GLU A 79 13.08 -0.50 -0.14
C GLU A 79 13.84 -1.76 0.32
N ARG A 80 13.20 -2.92 0.16
CA ARG A 80 13.64 -4.14 0.85
C ARG A 80 14.84 -4.82 0.21
N THR A 81 15.11 -4.57 -1.08
CA THR A 81 16.08 -5.34 -1.86
C THR A 81 17.36 -4.58 -2.16
N ASP A 82 17.37 -3.26 -2.06
CA ASP A 82 18.41 -2.33 -2.51
C ASP A 82 18.82 -2.57 -3.99
N ARG A 83 17.92 -3.13 -4.84
CA ARG A 83 18.25 -3.57 -6.22
C ARG A 83 17.98 -2.52 -7.30
N PHE A 84 16.98 -1.67 -7.11
CA PHE A 84 16.38 -0.90 -8.21
C PHE A 84 16.78 0.58 -8.22
N GLY A 85 17.64 1.01 -7.29
CA GLY A 85 18.00 2.42 -7.13
C GLY A 85 16.88 3.27 -6.52
N TYR A 86 15.89 2.64 -5.88
CA TYR A 86 14.86 3.30 -5.09
C TYR A 86 15.18 3.15 -3.62
N ASP A 87 15.00 4.21 -2.84
CA ASP A 87 15.29 4.24 -1.40
C ASP A 87 14.06 3.96 -0.54
N GLY A 88 12.85 4.22 -1.04
CA GLY A 88 11.59 3.89 -0.39
C GLY A 88 10.72 2.89 -1.17
N GLU A 89 9.81 2.22 -0.46
CA GLU A 89 8.86 1.25 -1.03
C GLU A 89 7.52 1.33 -0.32
N ILE A 90 6.43 1.30 -1.09
CA ILE A 90 5.07 1.11 -0.59
C ILE A 90 4.83 -0.39 -0.43
N PHE A 91 4.72 -0.83 0.81
CA PHE A 91 4.53 -2.23 1.17
C PHE A 91 3.08 -2.68 1.00
N ALA A 92 2.13 -1.79 1.26
CA ALA A 92 0.71 -2.05 1.13
C ALA A 92 -0.07 -0.74 1.02
N ILE A 93 -1.07 -0.71 0.14
CA ILE A 93 -2.10 0.33 0.09
C ILE A 93 -3.44 -0.33 -0.21
N TYR A 94 -4.40 -0.15 0.69
CA TYR A 94 -5.72 -0.77 0.57
C TYR A 94 -6.83 0.19 0.99
N LEU A 95 -7.97 0.02 0.33
CA LEU A 95 -9.25 0.64 0.66
C LEU A 95 -10.32 -0.44 0.59
N LEU A 96 -11.26 -0.39 1.53
CA LEU A 96 -12.46 -1.22 1.45
C LEU A 96 -13.13 -1.03 0.07
N PRO A 97 -13.69 -2.09 -0.55
CA PRO A 97 -14.29 -2.00 -1.88
C PRO A 97 -15.34 -0.89 -2.02
N THR A 98 -16.13 -0.65 -0.98
CA THR A 98 -17.14 0.42 -0.90
C THR A 98 -16.57 1.85 -0.88
N HIS A 99 -15.25 1.98 -0.75
CA HIS A 99 -14.51 3.24 -0.59
C HIS A 99 -13.50 3.50 -1.72
N GLN A 100 -13.44 2.61 -2.71
CA GLN A 100 -12.64 2.77 -3.92
C GLN A 100 -13.30 3.74 -4.90
N SER A 101 -12.53 4.23 -5.88
CA SER A 101 -12.99 5.17 -6.93
C SER A 101 -13.58 6.50 -6.44
N LYS A 102 -13.37 6.84 -5.16
CA LYS A 102 -13.79 8.11 -4.53
C LYS A 102 -12.63 9.09 -4.28
N GLY A 103 -11.45 8.81 -4.85
CA GLY A 103 -10.26 9.63 -4.65
C GLY A 103 -9.48 9.39 -3.37
N LEU A 104 -9.90 8.43 -2.55
CA LEU A 104 -9.26 8.15 -1.27
C LEU A 104 -7.86 7.55 -1.45
N GLY A 105 -7.64 6.76 -2.49
CA GLY A 105 -6.31 6.17 -2.79
C GLY A 105 -5.29 7.26 -3.13
N LYS A 106 -5.71 8.25 -3.91
CA LYS A 106 -4.91 9.45 -4.22
C LYS A 106 -4.54 10.21 -2.93
N ARG A 107 -5.49 10.38 -2.01
CA ARG A 107 -5.25 11.08 -0.75
C ARG A 107 -4.29 10.31 0.18
N LEU A 108 -4.44 8.99 0.27
CA LEU A 108 -3.51 8.13 1.01
C LEU A 108 -2.10 8.21 0.41
N LEU A 109 -1.97 8.04 -0.91
CA LEU A 109 -0.68 8.11 -1.60
C LEU A 109 0.01 9.47 -1.40
N LYS A 110 -0.74 10.57 -1.44
CA LYS A 110 -0.21 11.91 -1.17
C LYS A 110 0.32 12.03 0.25
N ALA A 111 -0.50 11.72 1.25
CA ALA A 111 -0.11 11.84 2.65
C ALA A 111 1.11 10.98 2.98
N PHE A 112 1.16 9.77 2.43
CA PHE A 112 2.30 8.86 2.59
C PHE A 112 3.56 9.37 1.89
N ALA A 113 3.45 9.89 0.67
CA ALA A 113 4.59 10.45 -0.05
C ALA A 113 5.18 11.68 0.67
N GLU A 114 4.34 12.53 1.26
CA GLU A 114 4.78 13.65 2.12
C GLU A 114 5.55 13.13 3.33
N GLU A 115 5.02 12.13 4.04
CA GLU A 115 5.68 11.52 5.20
C GLU A 115 7.01 10.84 4.84
N MET A 116 7.07 10.10 3.72
CA MET A 116 8.31 9.48 3.24
C MET A 116 9.36 10.52 2.88
N LYS A 117 8.97 11.64 2.26
CA LYS A 117 9.88 12.75 1.98
C LYS A 117 10.44 13.37 3.26
N GLU A 118 9.59 13.59 4.27
CA GLU A 118 10.03 14.09 5.59
C GLU A 118 11.02 13.15 6.28
N LEU A 119 10.89 11.84 6.06
CA LEU A 119 11.82 10.81 6.54
C LEU A 119 13.12 10.73 5.71
N GLY A 120 13.25 11.51 4.64
CA GLY A 120 14.46 11.64 3.82
C GLY A 120 14.48 10.78 2.56
N TYR A 121 13.44 9.98 2.30
CA TYR A 121 13.33 9.22 1.07
C TYR A 121 13.11 10.15 -0.13
N GLN A 122 13.69 9.78 -1.28
CA GLN A 122 13.63 10.56 -2.51
C GLN A 122 12.78 9.90 -3.59
N SER A 123 12.52 8.60 -3.47
CA SER A 123 11.87 7.78 -4.49
C SER A 123 11.01 6.69 -3.84
N LEU A 124 10.05 6.15 -4.58
CA LEU A 124 9.17 5.09 -4.09
C LEU A 124 9.02 3.97 -5.12
N LEU A 125 9.09 2.72 -4.68
CA LEU A 125 8.77 1.54 -5.46
C LEU A 125 7.49 0.88 -4.93
N ILE A 126 6.74 0.19 -5.78
CA ILE A 126 5.65 -0.69 -5.37
C ILE A 126 5.60 -1.95 -6.25
N TRP A 127 5.40 -3.09 -5.60
CA TRP A 127 5.11 -4.36 -6.26
C TRP A 127 3.60 -4.56 -6.43
N VAL A 128 3.19 -4.97 -7.63
CA VAL A 128 1.79 -5.24 -7.97
C VAL A 128 1.74 -6.55 -8.74
N LEU A 129 0.82 -7.46 -8.37
CA LEU A 129 0.57 -8.65 -9.19
C LEU A 129 0.31 -8.23 -10.64
N THR A 130 1.02 -8.82 -11.60
CA THR A 130 1.08 -8.35 -12.99
C THR A 130 -0.29 -8.22 -13.64
N ASN A 131 -1.22 -9.11 -13.31
CA ASN A 131 -2.57 -9.14 -13.87
C ASN A 131 -3.57 -8.29 -13.06
N ASN A 132 -3.15 -7.62 -11.99
CA ASN A 132 -3.99 -6.73 -11.21
C ASN A 132 -4.10 -5.36 -11.91
N PRO A 133 -5.30 -4.89 -12.31
CA PRO A 133 -5.47 -3.63 -13.04
C PRO A 133 -5.13 -2.37 -12.23
N THR A 134 -4.96 -2.49 -10.91
CA THR A 134 -4.56 -1.37 -10.03
C THR A 134 -3.23 -0.73 -10.43
N HIS A 135 -2.38 -1.39 -11.22
CA HIS A 135 -1.16 -0.77 -11.75
C HIS A 135 -1.44 0.54 -12.51
N GLN A 136 -2.61 0.66 -13.16
CA GLN A 136 -3.02 1.87 -13.87
C GLN A 136 -3.12 3.09 -12.96
N PHE A 137 -3.47 2.89 -11.67
CA PHE A 137 -3.49 3.97 -10.68
C PHE A 137 -2.09 4.56 -10.48
N TYR A 138 -1.06 3.73 -10.35
CA TYR A 138 0.32 4.21 -10.18
C TYR A 138 0.86 4.85 -11.46
N LEU A 139 0.59 4.24 -12.63
CA LEU A 139 0.94 4.82 -13.94
C LEU A 139 0.31 6.20 -14.15
N HIS A 140 -0.96 6.38 -13.76
CA HIS A 140 -1.64 7.68 -13.84
C HIS A 140 -0.92 8.77 -13.05
N PHE A 141 -0.39 8.43 -11.87
CA PHE A 141 0.41 9.33 -11.05
C PHE A 141 1.91 9.33 -11.38
N GLY A 142 2.29 8.71 -12.50
CA GLY A 142 3.62 8.84 -13.08
C GLY A 142 4.65 7.82 -12.60
N ALA A 143 4.22 6.69 -12.03
CA ALA A 143 5.12 5.56 -11.87
C ALA A 143 5.53 5.01 -13.23
N GLU A 144 6.72 4.43 -13.31
CA GLU A 144 7.24 3.73 -14.48
C GLU A 144 7.37 2.24 -14.18
N LYS A 145 7.11 1.39 -15.17
CA LYS A 145 7.31 -0.06 -15.05
C LYS A 145 8.82 -0.35 -15.02
N ILE A 146 9.28 -1.12 -14.04
CA ILE A 146 10.71 -1.44 -13.86
C ILE A 146 11.00 -2.88 -14.30
N GLU A 147 10.59 -3.86 -13.48
CA GLU A 147 10.94 -5.27 -13.65
C GLU A 147 9.72 -6.14 -13.31
N GLN A 148 9.73 -7.38 -13.81
CA GLN A 148 8.78 -8.40 -13.40
C GLN A 148 9.53 -9.57 -12.79
N GLU A 149 9.01 -10.10 -11.70
CA GLU A 149 9.57 -11.29 -11.06
C GLU A 149 8.48 -12.26 -10.60
N GLN A 150 8.91 -13.48 -10.30
CA GLN A 150 8.04 -14.50 -9.73
C GLN A 150 7.99 -14.31 -8.21
N THR A 151 6.79 -14.46 -7.67
CA THR A 151 6.53 -14.36 -6.23
C THR A 151 5.72 -15.55 -5.78
N THR A 152 5.99 -16.03 -4.57
CA THR A 152 5.28 -17.19 -4.00
C THR A 152 4.30 -16.70 -2.96
N ILE A 153 3.01 -17.02 -3.16
CA ILE A 153 1.95 -16.72 -2.20
C ILE A 153 1.31 -18.05 -1.82
N GLY A 154 1.47 -18.47 -0.57
CA GLY A 154 1.07 -19.81 -0.14
C GLY A 154 1.85 -20.89 -0.91
N HIS A 155 1.13 -21.74 -1.64
CA HIS A 155 1.68 -22.81 -2.48
C HIS A 155 1.78 -22.42 -3.96
N GLY A 156 1.14 -21.32 -4.38
CA GLY A 156 1.16 -20.84 -5.76
C GLY A 156 2.35 -19.95 -6.09
N THR A 157 2.77 -20.00 -7.36
CA THR A 157 3.73 -19.06 -7.96
C THR A 157 2.99 -18.10 -8.87
N TYR A 158 3.14 -16.81 -8.61
CA TYR A 158 2.50 -15.71 -9.31
C TYR A 158 3.56 -14.80 -9.90
N GLN A 159 3.16 -13.88 -10.78
CA GLN A 159 4.07 -12.85 -11.30
C GLN A 159 3.67 -11.50 -10.74
N GLU A 160 4.65 -10.74 -10.28
CA GLU A 160 4.50 -9.34 -9.91
C GLU A 160 5.35 -8.44 -10.79
N THR A 161 4.95 -7.18 -10.87
CA THR A 161 5.63 -6.12 -11.60
C THR A 161 5.93 -4.98 -10.64
N ALA A 162 7.18 -4.54 -10.61
CA ALA A 162 7.59 -3.34 -9.89
C ALA A 162 7.28 -2.09 -10.70
N TYR A 163 6.71 -1.10 -10.02
CA TYR A 163 6.49 0.24 -10.54
C TYR A 163 7.17 1.26 -9.65
N GLY A 164 7.85 2.24 -10.25
CA GLY A 164 8.68 3.20 -9.52
C GLY A 164 8.31 4.65 -9.78
N PHE A 165 8.25 5.43 -8.71
CA PHE A 165 8.26 6.89 -8.71
C PHE A 165 9.70 7.36 -8.48
N VAL A 166 10.40 7.70 -9.56
CA VAL A 166 11.84 8.06 -9.54
C VAL A 166 12.16 9.27 -8.66
N ASN A 167 11.16 10.12 -8.40
CA ASN A 167 11.31 11.31 -7.58
C ASN A 167 9.97 11.62 -6.89
N ILE A 168 9.97 11.71 -5.55
CA ILE A 168 8.76 11.98 -4.75
C ILE A 168 8.19 13.38 -5.03
N ASP A 169 9.02 14.39 -5.33
CA ASP A 169 8.51 15.72 -5.69
C ASP A 169 7.68 15.70 -6.97
N LEU A 170 8.13 14.95 -7.99
CA LEU A 170 7.36 14.77 -9.22
C LEU A 170 6.04 14.02 -8.97
N LEU A 171 6.04 13.05 -8.05
CA LEU A 171 4.82 12.38 -7.61
C LEU A 171 3.86 13.37 -6.93
N LEU A 172 4.35 14.15 -5.97
CA LEU A 172 3.54 15.13 -5.23
C LEU A 172 2.93 16.19 -6.17
N ASP A 173 3.71 16.70 -7.13
CA ASP A 173 3.22 17.63 -8.14
C ASP A 173 2.09 17.03 -8.98
N LYS A 174 2.23 15.76 -9.40
CA LYS A 174 1.16 15.04 -10.13
C LYS A 174 -0.07 14.82 -9.26
N LEU A 175 0.10 14.54 -7.97
CA LEU A 175 -1.01 14.37 -7.02
C LEU A 175 -1.73 15.68 -6.74
N ILE A 176 -1.09 16.84 -6.87
CA ILE A 176 -1.75 18.15 -6.74
C ILE A 176 -2.49 18.49 -8.04
N THR A 177 -1.85 18.31 -9.18
CA THR A 177 -2.31 18.84 -10.48
C THR A 177 -3.31 17.94 -11.20
N LYS A 178 -3.23 16.61 -11.04
CA LYS A 178 -4.14 15.69 -11.75
C LYS A 178 -5.42 15.45 -10.98
N GLY A 179 -6.56 15.53 -11.67
CA GLY A 179 -7.82 14.95 -11.21
C GLY A 179 -7.77 13.42 -11.13
N LEU A 180 -8.86 12.84 -10.64
CA LEU A 180 -9.15 11.41 -10.81
C LEU A 180 -9.78 11.19 -12.17
#